data_AF-A0AAE7UT22-F1
#
_entry.id   AF-A0AAE7UT22-F1
#
_cell.length_a   1.000
_cell.length_b   1.000
_cell.length_c   1.000
_cell.angle_alpha   90.00
_cell.angle_beta   90.00
_cell.angle_gamma   90.00
#
_symmetry.space_group_name_H-M   'P 1'
#
loop_
_entity.id
_entity.type
_entity.pdbx_description
1 polymer ?
#
loop_
_entity_poly.entity_id
_entity_poly.type
_entity_poly.pdbx_seq_one_letter_code
_entity_poly.pdbx_strand_id
1 'polypeptide(L)'
;MKDFKQDGVQYRDGKPDFSPFTARDKNGQPIEARISNMKGDRRGADGDFGQARDAMAEKYNGWNASKMEDGYSWHHNEDTSTMQLVDRRIHGTKYGGGAHSGGASAVKDPDY
;
A
#
# COMPACT_ATOMS: atom_id res chain seq x y z
N MET A 1 -7.21 -0.76 15.05
CA MET A 1 -6.88 -2.20 15.12
C MET A 1 -8.08 -3.08 15.49
N LYS A 2 -8.98 -2.69 16.41
CA LYS A 2 -10.24 -3.42 16.66
C LYS A 2 -11.13 -3.62 15.42
N ASP A 3 -11.14 -2.66 14.50
CA ASP A 3 -11.90 -2.74 13.24
C ASP A 3 -11.42 -3.85 12.30
N PHE A 4 -10.15 -4.28 12.40
CA PHE A 4 -9.55 -5.34 11.60
C PHE A 4 -9.42 -6.68 12.34
N LYS A 5 -9.87 -6.74 13.60
CA LYS A 5 -9.66 -7.90 14.50
C LYS A 5 -8.20 -8.39 14.55
N GLN A 6 -7.24 -7.46 14.49
CA GLN A 6 -5.82 -7.78 14.60
C GLN A 6 -5.20 -7.00 15.77
N ASP A 7 -4.35 -7.69 16.54
CA ASP A 7 -3.62 -7.12 17.69
C ASP A 7 -2.37 -6.34 17.28
N GLY A 8 -1.95 -6.46 16.02
CA GLY A 8 -0.75 -5.82 15.48
C GLY A 8 -0.47 -6.23 14.03
N VAL A 9 0.50 -5.58 13.39
CA VAL A 9 1.04 -6.01 12.10
C VAL A 9 1.81 -7.32 12.30
N GLN A 10 1.41 -8.37 11.59
CA GLN A 10 2.11 -9.65 11.62
C GLN A 10 3.35 -9.57 10.72
N TYR A 11 4.40 -10.30 11.05
CA TYR A 11 5.57 -10.43 10.18
C TYR A 11 5.63 -11.85 9.62
N ARG A 12 5.77 -11.98 8.30
CA ARG A 12 6.05 -13.24 7.59
C ARG A 12 7.46 -13.12 7.02
N ASP A 13 8.34 -14.06 7.30
CA ASP A 13 9.73 -14.03 6.78
C ASP A 13 10.53 -12.74 7.11
N GLY A 14 10.32 -12.19 8.32
CA GLY A 14 10.97 -10.95 8.76
C GLY A 14 10.35 -9.68 8.17
N LYS A 15 9.27 -9.83 7.42
CA LYS A 15 8.66 -8.82 6.57
C LYS A 15 7.20 -8.56 6.99
N PRO A 16 6.76 -7.29 7.13
CA PRO A 16 5.45 -6.98 7.67
C PRO A 16 4.31 -7.24 6.66
N ASP A 17 3.30 -8.01 7.07
CA ASP A 17 2.13 -8.36 6.28
C ASP A 17 0.99 -7.35 6.50
N PHE A 18 0.75 -6.50 5.50
CA PHE A 18 -0.36 -5.53 5.51
C PHE A 18 -1.62 -6.00 4.81
N SER A 19 -1.62 -7.19 4.22
CA SER A 19 -2.78 -7.75 3.52
C SER A 19 -4.10 -7.68 4.32
N PRO A 20 -4.09 -7.87 5.67
CA PRO A 20 -5.30 -7.72 6.48
C PRO A 20 -5.83 -6.28 6.60
N PHE A 21 -4.97 -5.28 6.38
CA PHE A 21 -5.23 -3.85 6.54
C PHE A 21 -5.43 -3.12 5.22
N THR A 22 -5.31 -3.83 4.10
CA THR A 22 -5.61 -3.31 2.77
C THR A 22 -7.09 -2.95 2.68
N ALA A 23 -7.37 -1.75 2.18
CA ALA A 23 -8.71 -1.29 1.86
C ALA A 23 -9.41 -2.31 0.97
N ARG A 24 -10.73 -2.44 1.11
CA ARG A 24 -11.53 -3.37 0.31
C ARG A 24 -12.50 -2.62 -0.57
N ASP A 25 -12.70 -3.12 -1.79
CA ASP A 25 -13.71 -2.60 -2.68
C ASP A 25 -15.12 -3.08 -2.28
N LYS A 26 -16.13 -2.66 -3.05
CA LYS A 26 -17.55 -3.01 -2.82
C LYS A 26 -17.83 -4.52 -2.82
N ASN A 27 -16.95 -5.33 -3.40
CA ASN A 27 -17.06 -6.78 -3.45
C ASN A 27 -16.23 -7.47 -2.35
N GLY A 28 -15.62 -6.69 -1.46
CA GLY A 28 -14.74 -7.19 -0.39
C GLY A 28 -13.34 -7.57 -0.87
N GLN A 29 -12.96 -7.25 -2.12
CA GLN A 29 -11.62 -7.56 -2.63
C GLN A 29 -10.61 -6.49 -2.20
N PRO A 30 -9.36 -6.86 -1.87
CA PRO A 30 -8.33 -5.90 -1.51
C PRO A 30 -8.05 -4.95 -2.69
N ILE A 31 -7.82 -3.68 -2.35
CA ILE A 31 -7.45 -2.64 -3.30
C ILE A 31 -5.92 -2.68 -3.48
N GLU A 32 -5.53 -3.27 -4.60
CA GLU A 32 -4.15 -3.47 -4.99
C GLU A 32 -3.97 -3.06 -6.46
N ALA A 33 -2.85 -2.40 -6.74
CA ALA A 33 -2.47 -1.95 -8.07
C ALA A 33 -1.11 -2.53 -8.44
N ARG A 34 -1.02 -3.19 -9.59
CA ARG A 34 0.27 -3.62 -10.15
C ARG A 34 0.85 -2.46 -10.95
N ILE A 35 2.07 -2.05 -10.62
CA ILE A 35 2.80 -0.97 -11.31
C ILE A 35 3.99 -1.56 -12.07
N SER A 36 4.29 -1.00 -13.22
CA SER A 36 5.33 -1.52 -14.13
C SER A 36 6.73 -1.03 -13.80
N ASN A 37 6.84 0.08 -13.08
CA ASN A 37 8.12 0.71 -12.77
C ASN A 37 8.15 1.24 -11.34
N MET A 38 8.30 0.34 -10.37
CA MET A 38 8.43 0.73 -8.97
C MET A 38 9.81 1.36 -8.72
N LYS A 39 9.84 2.63 -8.36
CA LYS A 39 11.08 3.40 -8.13
C LYS A 39 11.37 3.64 -6.64
N GLY A 40 10.41 3.35 -5.77
CA GLY A 40 10.46 3.70 -4.36
C GLY A 40 10.32 5.20 -4.13
N ASP A 41 9.78 5.94 -5.11
CA ASP A 41 9.47 7.36 -5.01
C ASP A 41 7.95 7.61 -5.05
N ARG A 42 7.52 8.59 -4.25
CA ARG A 42 6.08 8.83 -3.99
C ARG A 42 5.49 9.94 -4.87
N ARG A 43 6.30 10.67 -5.64
CA ARG A 43 5.93 11.98 -6.20
C ARG A 43 6.09 12.03 -7.72
N GLY A 44 5.10 12.66 -8.39
CA GLY A 44 5.05 12.83 -9.84
C GLY A 44 4.04 11.90 -10.50
N ALA A 45 3.67 12.18 -11.76
CA ALA A 45 2.85 11.28 -12.57
C ALA A 45 3.52 9.92 -12.76
N ASP A 46 4.85 9.93 -12.90
CA ASP A 46 5.69 8.72 -13.03
C ASP A 46 6.13 8.10 -11.70
N GLY A 47 5.64 8.65 -10.57
CA GLY A 47 5.90 8.11 -9.24
C GLY A 47 4.95 6.96 -8.93
N ASP A 48 5.31 6.12 -7.96
CA ASP A 48 4.60 4.86 -7.70
C ASP A 48 3.12 5.07 -7.33
N PHE A 49 2.79 6.22 -6.70
CA PHE A 49 1.42 6.59 -6.35
C PHE A 49 0.62 7.02 -7.59
N GLY A 50 1.26 7.65 -8.57
CA GLY A 50 0.63 8.03 -9.84
C GLY A 50 0.27 6.78 -10.64
N GLN A 51 1.25 5.88 -10.81
CA GLN A 51 1.03 4.58 -11.48
C GLN A 51 -0.06 3.75 -10.81
N ALA A 52 -0.11 3.72 -9.47
CA ALA A 52 -1.18 3.02 -8.75
C ALA A 52 -2.56 3.64 -9.05
N ARG A 53 -2.66 4.97 -9.06
CA ARG A 53 -3.92 5.67 -9.39
C ARG A 53 -4.35 5.43 -10.82
N ASP A 54 -3.41 5.40 -11.77
CA ASP A 54 -3.72 5.11 -13.18
C ASP A 54 -4.25 3.69 -13.33
N ALA A 55 -3.59 2.69 -12.74
CA ALA A 55 -4.07 1.30 -12.74
C ALA A 55 -5.46 1.15 -12.10
N MET A 56 -5.74 1.92 -11.04
CA MET A 56 -7.05 1.93 -10.40
C MET A 56 -8.11 2.66 -11.24
N ALA A 57 -7.74 3.74 -11.94
CA ALA A 57 -8.63 4.44 -12.85
C ALA A 57 -9.04 3.53 -14.01
N GLU A 58 -8.12 2.73 -14.54
CA GLU A 58 -8.42 1.69 -15.54
C GLU A 58 -9.37 0.62 -14.97
N LYS A 59 -9.07 0.09 -13.77
CA LYS A 59 -9.85 -1.00 -13.15
C LYS A 59 -11.27 -0.59 -12.75
N TYR A 60 -11.46 0.62 -12.24
CA TYR A 60 -12.74 1.11 -11.71
C TYR A 60 -13.47 2.09 -12.65
N ASN A 61 -12.95 2.31 -13.86
CA ASN A 61 -13.44 3.30 -14.82
C ASN A 61 -13.51 4.71 -14.21
N GLY A 62 -12.41 5.09 -13.56
CA GLY A 62 -12.24 6.32 -12.80
C GLY A 62 -11.73 6.05 -11.38
N TRP A 63 -10.86 6.94 -10.89
CA TRP A 63 -10.34 6.88 -9.52
C TRP A 63 -10.35 8.28 -8.90
N ASN A 64 -11.15 8.47 -7.85
CA ASN A 64 -11.18 9.74 -7.12
C ASN A 64 -10.28 9.62 -5.88
N ALA A 65 -8.99 9.95 -6.05
CA ALA A 65 -8.01 9.85 -4.97
C ALA A 65 -8.44 10.59 -3.69
N SER A 66 -9.08 11.77 -3.81
CA SER A 66 -9.52 12.54 -2.64
C SER A 66 -10.59 11.85 -1.79
N LYS A 67 -11.36 10.93 -2.38
CA LYS A 67 -12.40 10.16 -1.68
C LYS A 67 -11.96 8.74 -1.35
N MET A 68 -11.30 8.09 -2.30
CA MET A 68 -10.99 6.66 -2.23
C MET A 68 -9.71 6.38 -1.43
N GLU A 69 -8.81 7.37 -1.33
CA GLU A 69 -7.59 7.26 -0.52
C GLU A 69 -7.73 7.98 0.83
N ASP A 70 -8.91 8.53 1.16
CA ASP A 70 -9.10 9.24 2.42
C ASP A 70 -8.97 8.29 3.62
N GLY A 71 -8.05 8.62 4.53
CA GLY A 71 -7.67 7.74 5.64
C GLY A 71 -6.72 6.59 5.27
N TYR A 72 -6.35 6.43 4.00
CA TYR A 72 -5.44 5.39 3.52
C TYR A 72 -4.12 5.97 2.97
N SER A 73 -3.15 5.09 2.74
CA SER A 73 -1.91 5.40 2.05
C SER A 73 -1.51 4.23 1.16
N TRP A 74 -0.93 4.51 0.01
CA TRP A 74 -0.30 3.48 -0.80
C TRP A 74 0.95 2.95 -0.11
N HIS A 75 1.03 1.63 -0.04
CA HIS A 75 2.13 0.85 0.52
C HIS A 75 2.78 0.05 -0.59
N HIS A 76 4.10 0.15 -0.69
CA HIS A 76 4.90 -0.67 -1.59
C HIS A 76 4.98 -2.09 -1.03
N ASN A 77 4.49 -3.07 -1.79
CA ASN A 77 4.67 -4.47 -1.46
C ASN A 77 6.09 -4.93 -1.83
N GLU A 78 6.48 -6.07 -1.29
CA GLU A 78 7.85 -6.59 -1.33
C GLU A 78 8.17 -7.31 -2.63
N ASP A 79 7.15 -7.60 -3.43
CA ASP A 79 7.30 -8.08 -4.81
C ASP A 79 7.79 -6.98 -5.77
N THR A 80 8.07 -5.78 -5.26
CA THR A 80 8.56 -4.59 -5.99
C THR A 80 7.70 -4.19 -7.20
N SER A 81 6.45 -4.65 -7.25
CA SER A 81 5.56 -4.40 -8.38
C SER A 81 4.10 -4.20 -7.97
N THR A 82 3.75 -4.45 -6.72
CA THR A 82 2.41 -4.26 -6.18
C THR A 82 2.36 -3.09 -5.20
N MET A 83 1.35 -2.25 -5.35
CA MET A 83 0.98 -1.19 -4.42
C MET A 83 -0.32 -1.60 -3.72
N GLN A 84 -0.34 -1.60 -2.40
CA GLN A 84 -1.52 -1.90 -1.58
C GLN A 84 -2.04 -0.62 -0.93
N LEU A 85 -3.34 -0.34 -1.01
CA LEU A 85 -3.93 0.82 -0.32
C LEU A 85 -4.24 0.44 1.12
N VAL A 86 -3.42 0.85 2.08
CA VAL A 86 -3.49 0.39 3.48
C VAL A 86 -3.96 1.51 4.42
N ASP A 87 -4.64 1.17 5.50
CA ASP A 87 -5.11 2.15 6.48
C ASP A 87 -3.94 2.94 7.08
N ARG A 88 -3.99 4.28 6.96
CA ARG A 88 -2.90 5.17 7.39
C ARG A 88 -2.64 5.09 8.90
N ARG A 89 -3.64 4.72 9.70
CA ARG A 89 -3.49 4.55 11.16
C ARG A 89 -2.59 3.36 11.50
N ILE A 90 -2.45 2.41 10.57
CA ILE A 90 -1.64 1.19 10.74
C ILE A 90 -0.30 1.31 10.01
N HIS A 91 -0.25 2.11 8.95
CA HIS A 91 0.97 2.43 8.20
C HIS A 91 1.86 3.50 8.87
N GLY A 92 1.32 4.25 9.84
CA GLY A 92 2.06 5.31 10.54
C GLY A 92 2.55 4.89 11.91
N THR A 93 3.87 4.98 12.16
CA THR A 93 4.48 4.84 13.50
C THR A 93 3.86 5.74 14.57
N LYS A 94 3.32 6.89 14.16
CA LYS A 94 2.63 7.86 15.01
C LYS A 94 1.31 7.33 15.62
N TYR A 95 0.71 6.28 15.07
CA TYR A 95 -0.63 5.81 15.45
C TYR A 95 -0.68 4.35 15.92
N GLY A 96 0.48 3.75 16.23
CA GLY A 96 0.59 2.35 16.64
C GLY A 96 0.93 1.38 15.50
N GLY A 97 1.24 1.90 14.31
CA GLY A 97 1.82 1.12 13.21
C GLY A 97 3.28 0.74 13.46
N GLY A 98 3.69 -0.46 13.06
CA GLY A 98 5.08 -0.87 13.15
C GLY A 98 5.97 0.03 12.29
N ALA A 99 7.12 0.46 12.79
CA ALA A 99 8.12 1.09 11.95
C ALA A 99 8.63 0.06 10.95
N HIS A 100 8.52 0.37 9.66
CA HIS A 100 8.91 -0.53 8.59
C HIS A 100 9.28 0.28 7.36
N SER A 101 10.25 -0.23 6.63
CA SER A 101 10.78 0.35 5.41
C SER A 101 9.76 0.35 4.25
N GLY A 102 8.77 -0.55 4.31
CA GLY A 102 7.94 -0.91 3.15
C GLY A 102 8.79 -1.44 1.99
N GLY A 103 8.15 -1.91 0.92
CA GLY A 103 8.85 -2.33 -0.31
C GLY A 103 9.70 -1.22 -0.95
N ALA A 104 9.51 0.05 -0.57
CA ALA A 104 10.31 1.17 -1.04
C ALA A 104 11.80 1.06 -0.67
N SER A 105 12.14 0.37 0.41
CA SER A 105 13.55 0.09 0.73
C SER A 105 14.11 -1.12 -0.02
N ALA A 106 13.28 -2.12 -0.35
CA ALA A 106 13.68 -3.24 -1.21
C ALA A 106 14.06 -2.76 -2.62
N VAL A 107 13.39 -1.73 -3.13
CA VAL A 107 13.71 -1.11 -4.42
C VAL A 107 15.06 -0.38 -4.41
N LYS A 108 15.54 0.04 -3.24
CA LYS A 108 16.77 0.83 -3.07
C LYS A 108 17.94 0.03 -2.46
N ASP A 109 17.70 -1.22 -2.09
CA ASP A 109 18.68 -2.12 -1.51
C ASP A 109 18.72 -3.40 -2.35
N PRO A 110 19.75 -3.61 -3.19
CA PRO A 110 19.86 -4.78 -4.06
C PRO A 110 20.09 -6.09 -3.29
N ASP A 111 20.36 -6.04 -1.97
CA ASP A 111 20.57 -7.19 -1.09
C ASP A 111 19.33 -7.53 -0.21
N TYR A 112 18.14 -7.01 -0.55
CA TYR A 112 16.85 -7.28 0.13
C TYR A 112 16.12 -8.57 -0.33
#